data_AF-A0A967GS10-F1
#
_entry.id   AF-A0A967GS10-F1
#
_cell.length_a   1.000
_cell.length_b   1.000
_cell.length_c   1.000
_cell.angle_alpha   90.00
_cell.angle_beta   90.00
_cell.angle_gamma   90.00
#
_symmetry.space_group_name_H-M   'P 1'
#
loop_
_entity.id
_entity.type
_entity.pdbx_description
1 polymer ?
#
loop_
_entity_poly.entity_id
_entity_poly.type
_entity_poly.pdbx_seq_one_letter_code
_entity_poly.pdbx_strand_id
1 'polypeptide(L)' 'MLFHIVAIVGLRWLLTAANLGPASVGLWIAAVLLFFVPQGMAVLELSARMPEEGGIYVWTREAFGPLHGFICGWAYWV' A
#
# COMPACT_ATOMS: atom_id res chain seq x y z
N MET A 1 -9.01 -0.74 0.74
CA MET A 1 -8.47 -1.10 -0.58
C MET A 1 -8.73 0.00 -1.63
N LEU A 2 -9.94 0.16 -2.16
CA LEU A 2 -10.25 1.16 -3.21
C LEU A 2 -9.85 2.61 -2.86
N PHE A 3 -10.05 3.06 -1.62
CA PHE A 3 -9.68 4.42 -1.20
C PHE A 3 -8.17 4.68 -1.20
N HIS A 4 -7.35 3.66 -0.89
CA HIS A 4 -5.87 3.76 -0.93
C HIS A 4 -5.34 3.82 -2.36
N ILE A 5 -5.95 3.04 -3.25
CA ILE A 5 -5.62 3.03 -4.67
C ILE A 5 -5.90 4.41 -5.27
N VAL A 6 -7.04 5.03 -4.94
CA VAL A 6 -7.42 6.37 -5.43
C VAL A 6 -6.57 7.49 -4.81
N ALA A 7 -6.15 7.36 -3.55
CA ALA A 7 -5.32 8.37 -2.88
C ALA A 7 -3.86 8.37 -3.38
N ILE A 8 -3.28 7.20 -3.64
CA ILE A 8 -1.90 7.04 -4.14
C ILE A 8 -1.83 7.34 -5.64
N VAL A 9 -2.83 6.89 -6.42
CA VAL A 9 -3.04 7.32 -7.82
C VAL A 9 -3.79 8.67 -7.83
N GLY A 10 -3.60 9.49 -6.80
CA GLY A 10 -4.12 10.84 -6.77
C GLY A 10 -3.54 11.62 -7.94
N LEU A 11 -4.40 12.32 -8.68
CA LEU A 11 -4.11 13.14 -9.86
C LEU A 11 -2.80 13.95 -9.76
N ARG A 12 -2.41 14.34 -8.53
CA ARG A 12 -1.16 15.02 -8.16
C ARG A 12 0.12 14.27 -8.58
N TRP A 13 0.19 12.94 -8.45
CA TRP A 13 1.39 12.16 -8.83
C TRP A 13 1.44 11.87 -10.33
N LEU A 14 0.29 11.68 -10.97
CA LEU A 14 0.16 11.56 -12.43
C LEU A 14 0.62 12.84 -13.13
N LEU A 15 0.24 14.02 -12.64
CA LEU A 15 0.67 15.31 -13.19
C LEU A 15 2.18 15.55 -12.99
N THR A 16 2.76 15.10 -11.87
CA THR A 16 4.19 15.23 -11.61
C THR A 16 5.02 14.27 -12.49
N ALA A 17 4.53 13.05 -12.70
CA ALA A 17 5.17 12.08 -13.60
C ALA A 17 5.05 12.47 -15.07
N ALA A 18 3.92 13.06 -15.49
CA ALA A 18 3.74 13.57 -16.84
C ALA A 18 4.75 14.68 -17.21
N ASN A 19 5.20 15.48 -16.22
CA ASN A 19 6.24 16.49 -16.42
C ASN A 19 7.65 15.92 -16.68
N LEU A 20 7.90 14.64 -16.38
CA LEU A 20 9.19 13.96 -16.62
C LEU A 20 9.33 13.38 -18.05
N GLY A 21 8.31 13.56 -18.91
CA GLY A 21 8.32 13.06 -20.28
C GLY A 21 8.13 11.53 -20.37
N PRO A 22 8.33 10.91 -21.55
CA PRO A 22 8.02 9.50 -21.82
C PRO A 22 8.79 8.49 -20.96
N ALA A 23 9.91 8.89 -20.33
CA ALA A 23 10.65 8.07 -19.36
C ALA A 23 9.82 7.72 -18.10
N SER A 24 8.80 8.51 -17.79
CA SER A 24 7.89 8.27 -16.67
C SER A 24 7.05 6.99 -16.82
N VAL A 25 6.74 6.56 -18.05
CA VAL A 25 5.94 5.36 -18.31
C VAL A 25 6.66 4.10 -17.82
N GLY A 26 7.97 4.00 -18.06
CA GLY A 26 8.78 2.89 -17.56
C GLY A 26 8.83 2.83 -16.03
N LEU A 27 8.93 4.00 -15.38
CA LEU A 27 8.89 4.10 -13.92
C LEU A 27 7.53 3.69 -13.35
N TRP A 28 6.43 4.04 -14.00
CA TRP A 28 5.09 3.60 -13.59
C TRP A 28 4.90 2.09 -13.73
N ILE A 29 5.37 1.49 -14.84
CA ILE A 29 5.32 0.03 -15.02
C ILE A 29 6.16 -0.66 -13.95
N ALA A 30 7.38 -0.17 -13.70
CA ALA A 30 8.24 -0.70 -12.65
C ALA A 30 7.60 -0.55 -11.26
N ALA A 31 6.96 0.59 -10.96
CA ALA A 31 6.27 0.80 -9.69
C ALA A 31 5.08 -0.16 -9.52
N VAL A 32 4.28 -0.38 -10.57
CA VAL A 32 3.18 -1.36 -10.52
C VAL A 32 3.71 -2.76 -10.26
N LEU A 33 4.74 -3.19 -10.99
CA LEU A 33 5.27 -4.55 -10.89
C LEU A 33 6.01 -4.81 -9.57
N LEU A 34 6.82 -3.85 -9.11
CA LEU A 34 7.70 -4.05 -7.95
C LEU A 34 7.09 -3.64 -6.62
N PHE A 35 6.07 -2.77 -6.62
CA PHE A 35 5.42 -2.33 -5.38
C PHE A 35 3.96 -2.77 -5.33
N PHE A 36 3.18 -2.49 -6.37
CA PHE A 36 1.73 -2.67 -6.31
C PHE A 36 1.30 -4.14 -6.34
N VAL A 37 1.89 -4.94 -7.23
CA VAL A 37 1.64 -6.39 -7.34
C VAL A 37 2.04 -7.13 -6.05
N PRO A 38 3.28 -7.04 -5.55
CA PRO A 38 3.66 -7.75 -4.33
C PRO A 38 2.90 -7.26 -3.10
N GLN A 39 2.59 -5.95 -3.00
CA GLN A 39 1.73 -5.43 -1.94
C GLN A 39 0.33 -6.06 -2.00
N GLY A 40 -0.28 -6.14 -3.19
CA GLY A 40 -1.58 -6.77 -3.38
C GLY A 40 -1.58 -8.25 -2.96
N MET A 41 -0.55 -8.99 -3.36
CA MET A 41 -0.38 -10.39 -2.96
C MET A 41 -0.25 -10.56 -1.44
N ALA A 42 0.58 -9.74 -0.80
CA ALA A 42 0.77 -9.77 0.65
C ALA A 42 -0.55 -9.50 1.40
N VAL A 43 -1.35 -8.52 0.92
CA VAL A 43 -2.65 -8.24 1.54
C VAL A 43 -3.64 -9.38 1.29
N LEU A 44 -3.68 -9.97 0.11
CA LEU A 44 -4.55 -11.12 -0.18
C LEU A 44 -4.22 -12.30 0.75
N GLU A 45 -2.95 -12.61 0.92
CA GLU A 45 -2.49 -13.69 1.79
C GLU A 45 -2.82 -13.42 3.26
N LEU A 46 -2.55 -12.22 3.75
CA LEU A 46 -2.87 -11.83 5.13
C LEU A 46 -4.38 -11.80 5.39
N SER A 47 -5.16 -11.30 4.42
CA SER A 47 -6.62 -11.26 4.52
C SER A 47 -7.23 -12.67 4.50
N ALA A 48 -6.62 -13.62 3.78
CA ALA A 48 -7.04 -15.02 3.76
C ALA A 48 -6.65 -15.78 5.04
N ARG A 49 -5.48 -15.49 5.62
CA ARG A 49 -4.98 -16.13 6.85
C ARG A 49 -5.63 -15.58 8.12
N MET A 50 -5.96 -14.29 8.14
CA MET A 50 -6.51 -13.58 9.30
C MET A 50 -7.78 -12.82 8.86
N PRO A 51 -8.96 -13.49 8.86
CA PRO A 51 -10.22 -12.89 8.43
C PRO A 51 -10.80 -11.88 9.44
N GLU A 52 -10.11 -11.60 10.55
CA GLU A 52 -10.55 -10.64 11.55
C GLU A 52 -10.61 -9.21 10.99
N GLU A 53 -11.67 -8.47 11.37
CA GLU A 53 -11.91 -7.08 10.96
C GLU A 53 -10.92 -6.11 11.65
N GLY A 54 -9.67 -6.11 11.17
CA GLY A 54 -8.60 -5.36 11.82
C GLY A 54 -7.57 -4.72 10.89
N GLY A 55 -7.56 -5.14 9.62
CA GLY A 55 -6.66 -4.63 8.58
C GLY A 55 -5.18 -4.69 8.98
N ILE A 56 -4.37 -3.77 8.45
CA ILE A 56 -2.91 -3.71 8.65
C ILE A 56 -2.54 -3.60 10.13
N TYR A 57 -3.33 -2.91 10.94
CA TYR A 57 -3.08 -2.75 12.37
C TYR A 57 -3.08 -4.10 13.11
N VAL A 58 -4.12 -4.92 12.91
CA VAL A 58 -4.23 -6.23 13.56
C VAL A 58 -3.21 -7.21 13.00
N TRP A 59 -2.99 -7.24 11.69
CA TRP A 59 -1.96 -8.10 11.08
C TRP A 59 -0.57 -7.83 11.64
N THR A 60 -0.21 -6.56 11.81
CA THR A 60 1.12 -6.17 12.33
C THR A 60 1.22 -6.44 13.83
N ARG A 61 0.13 -6.26 14.57
CA ARG A 61 0.06 -6.59 16.00
C ARG A 61 0.26 -8.09 16.25
N GLU A 62 -0.38 -8.94 15.46
CA GLU A 62 -0.26 -10.41 15.59
C GLU A 62 1.13 -10.90 15.17
N ALA A 63 1.71 -10.35 14.10
CA ALA A 63 3.01 -10.79 13.59
C ALA A 63 4.22 -10.29 14.40
N PHE A 64 4.17 -9.04 14.89
CA PHE A 64 5.34 -8.36 15.49
C PHE A 64 5.07 -7.82 16.92
N GLY A 65 3.88 -8.04 17.45
CA GLY A 65 3.48 -7.62 18.79
C GLY A 65 2.84 -6.22 18.86
N PRO A 66 2.33 -5.84 20.05
CA PRO A 66 1.47 -4.67 20.24
C PRO A 66 2.12 -3.32 19.89
N LEU A 67 3.43 -3.17 20.08
CA LEU A 67 4.13 -1.92 19.78
C LEU A 67 4.23 -1.64 18.28
N HIS A 68 4.49 -2.67 17.47
CA HIS A 68 4.53 -2.56 16.02
C HIS A 68 3.12 -2.35 15.43
N GLY A 69 2.10 -2.97 16.03
CA GLY A 69 0.70 -2.67 15.74
C GLY A 69 0.40 -1.19 15.93
N PHE A 70 0.74 -0.61 17.09
CA PHE A 70 0.52 0.81 17.36
C PHE A 70 1.23 1.73 16.35
N ILE A 71 2.50 1.47 16.03
CA ILE A 71 3.25 2.27 15.06
C ILE A 71 2.59 2.20 13.67
N CYS A 72 2.20 1.01 13.21
CA CYS A 72 1.51 0.86 11.93
C CYS A 72 0.14 1.57 11.91
N GLY A 73 -0.63 1.46 12.98
CA GLY A 73 -1.92 2.16 13.11
C GLY A 73 -1.75 3.68 13.11
N TRP A 74 -0.75 4.19 13.83
CA TRP A 74 -0.43 5.61 13.89
C TRP A 74 0.05 6.15 12.54
N ALA A 75 0.98 5.44 11.87
CA ALA A 75 1.50 5.82 10.55
C ALA A 75 0.44 5.74 9.44
N TYR A 76 -0.62 4.95 9.63
CA TYR A 76 -1.76 4.91 8.71
C TYR A 76 -2.72 6.11 8.91
N TRP A 77 -2.78 6.65 10.13
CA TRP A 77 -3.68 7.75 10.48
C TRP A 77 -3.10 9.14 10.21
N VAL A 78 -1.79 9.31 10.37
CA VAL A 78 -1.04 10.55 10.05
C VAL A 78 -0.81 10.69 8.55
#